data_AF-A0AAE1GZ55-F1
#
_entry.id   AF-A0AAE1GZ55-F1
#
_cell.length_a   1.000
_cell.length_b   1.000
_cell.length_c   1.000
_cell.angle_alpha   90.00
_cell.angle_beta   90.00
_cell.angle_gamma   90.00
#
_symmetry.space_group_name_H-M   'P 1'
#
loop_
_entity.id
_entity.type
_entity.pdbx_description
1 polymer ?
#
loop_
_entity_poly.entity_id
_entity_poly.type
_entity_poly.pdbx_seq_one_letter_code
_entity_poly.pdbx_strand_id
1 'polypeptide(L)'
;VLVGAPEAQTAQPGVSRGGAVYRCDIRGADHCQEIPFDRNGSHHNAAGQQIDDKSNQWFGATLYSSGENGVVVACAPRYVYFAKAVNRKDPVGTCWVSREGFSDFAEYAPCRTKHWGYHRQGSCQAGLGAAIS
;
A
#
# COMPACT_ATOMS: atom_id res chain seq x y z
N VAL A 1 -16.66 -10.18 2.93
CA VAL A 1 -15.93 -10.05 1.65
C VAL A 1 -14.87 -8.97 1.79
N LEU A 2 -13.72 -9.08 1.13
CA LEU A 2 -12.73 -8.01 1.04
C LEU A 2 -12.66 -7.51 -0.40
N VAL A 3 -12.64 -6.19 -0.59
CA VAL A 3 -12.67 -5.54 -1.90
C VAL A 3 -11.53 -4.55 -1.98
N GLY A 4 -10.66 -4.71 -2.98
CA GLY A 4 -9.63 -3.74 -3.31
C GLY A 4 -10.16 -2.66 -4.25
N ALA A 5 -9.90 -1.39 -3.93
CA ALA A 5 -10.31 -0.24 -4.73
C ALA A 5 -9.08 0.66 -4.97
N PRO A 6 -8.22 0.33 -5.95
CA PRO A 6 -6.90 0.93 -6.12
C PRO A 6 -6.89 2.43 -6.44
N GLU A 7 -7.99 2.98 -6.94
CA GLU A 7 -8.11 4.41 -7.26
C GLU A 7 -9.02 5.17 -6.28
N ALA A 8 -9.47 4.52 -5.20
CA ALA A 8 -10.29 5.16 -4.19
C ALA A 8 -9.55 6.33 -3.53
N GLN A 9 -10.30 7.40 -3.25
CA GLN A 9 -9.80 8.52 -2.48
C GLN A 9 -9.90 8.20 -0.99
N THR A 10 -8.79 8.42 -0.27
CA THR A 10 -8.70 8.22 1.19
C THR A 10 -8.61 9.56 1.90
N ALA A 11 -8.70 9.51 3.24
CA ALA A 11 -8.49 10.67 4.11
C ALA A 11 -6.99 10.97 4.38
N GLN A 12 -6.07 10.28 3.69
CA GLN A 12 -4.63 10.52 3.86
C GLN A 12 -4.27 11.95 3.43
N PRO A 13 -3.61 12.75 4.29
CA PRO A 13 -3.32 14.14 4.00
C PRO A 13 -2.37 14.27 2.82
N GLY A 14 -2.73 15.10 1.83
CA GLY A 14 -1.89 15.37 0.66
C GLY A 14 -1.78 14.21 -0.33
N VAL A 15 -2.61 13.17 -0.21
CA VAL A 15 -2.60 11.99 -1.10
C VAL A 15 -3.84 11.97 -1.99
N SER A 16 -3.64 11.90 -3.30
CA SER A 16 -4.72 11.78 -4.28
C SER A 16 -4.81 10.34 -4.80
N ARG A 17 -6.01 9.75 -4.77
CA ARG A 17 -6.31 8.39 -5.25
C ARG A 17 -5.28 7.38 -4.74
N GLY A 18 -5.09 7.37 -3.41
CA GLY A 18 -4.14 6.46 -2.76
C GLY A 18 -4.54 4.99 -2.91
N GLY A 19 -5.84 4.72 -3.05
CA GLY A 19 -6.41 3.39 -3.04
C GLY A 19 -6.79 2.94 -1.63
N ALA A 20 -7.78 2.06 -1.54
CA ALA A 20 -8.33 1.57 -0.29
C ALA A 20 -8.70 0.09 -0.38
N VAL A 21 -8.87 -0.54 0.79
CA VAL A 21 -9.43 -1.88 0.92
C VAL A 21 -10.65 -1.81 1.82
N TYR A 22 -11.74 -2.40 1.36
CA TYR A 22 -13.01 -2.42 2.09
C TYR A 22 -13.33 -3.82 2.60
N ARG A 23 -13.88 -3.89 3.82
CA ARG A 23 -14.54 -5.07 4.37
C ARG A 23 -16.04 -4.89 4.25
N CYS A 24 -16.68 -5.79 3.50
CA CYS A 24 -18.11 -5.75 3.27
C CYS A 24 -18.83 -6.92 3.97
N ASP A 25 -19.95 -6.61 4.64
CA ASP A 25 -20.92 -7.61 5.10
C ASP A 25 -21.71 -8.14 3.89
N ILE A 26 -22.02 -9.44 3.91
CA ILE A 26 -22.80 -10.12 2.87
C ILE A 26 -24.30 -10.08 3.20
N ARG A 27 -24.66 -9.85 4.48
CA ARG A 27 -26.05 -9.94 4.96
C ARG A 27 -26.84 -8.64 4.80
N GLY A 28 -26.19 -7.51 4.54
CA GLY A 28 -26.83 -6.22 4.35
C GLY A 28 -26.35 -5.53 3.08
N ALA A 29 -27.26 -4.87 2.35
CA ALA A 29 -26.90 -4.01 1.24
C ALA A 29 -26.08 -2.80 1.77
N ASP A 30 -25.00 -2.45 1.07
CA ASP A 30 -24.18 -1.24 1.27
C ASP A 30 -23.35 -1.13 2.57
N HIS A 31 -23.15 -2.22 3.31
CA HIS A 31 -22.27 -2.21 4.50
C HIS A 31 -20.83 -2.58 4.15
N CYS A 32 -20.12 -1.68 3.46
CA CYS A 32 -18.67 -1.75 3.25
C CYS A 32 -17.94 -0.71 4.09
N GLN A 33 -16.96 -1.14 4.88
CA GLN A 33 -16.14 -0.26 5.72
C GLN A 33 -14.69 -0.28 5.26
N GLU A 34 -14.07 0.89 5.14
CA GLU A 34 -12.65 1.02 4.83
C GLU A 34 -11.79 0.44 5.95
N ILE A 35 -10.83 -0.40 5.60
CA ILE A 35 -9.83 -0.91 6.54
C ILE A 35 -8.66 0.08 6.56
N PRO A 36 -8.35 0.68 7.72
CA PRO A 36 -7.38 1.77 7.82
C PRO A 36 -5.93 1.25 7.91
N PHE A 37 -5.42 0.62 6.85
CA PHE A 37 -4.04 0.10 6.81
C PHE A 37 -2.99 1.21 7.04
N ASP A 38 -3.18 2.37 6.41
CA ASP A 38 -2.33 3.54 6.56
C ASP A 38 -3.18 4.81 6.48
N ARG A 39 -3.10 5.65 7.52
CA ARG A 39 -3.79 6.95 7.57
C ARG A 39 -2.86 8.13 7.31
N ASN A 40 -1.56 7.87 7.22
CA ASN A 40 -0.56 8.91 7.06
C ASN A 40 -0.43 9.29 5.59
N GLY A 41 -0.13 10.56 5.35
CA GLY A 41 0.26 11.05 4.03
C GLY A 41 1.62 10.52 3.61
N SER A 42 2.16 11.08 2.54
CA SER A 42 3.57 10.88 2.19
C SER A 42 4.49 11.34 3.33
N HIS A 43 5.56 10.59 3.54
CA HIS A 43 6.57 10.86 4.55
C HIS A 43 7.54 11.94 4.06
N HIS A 44 8.08 12.69 5.02
CA HIS A 44 9.09 13.70 4.79
C HIS A 44 10.32 13.39 5.65
N ASN A 45 11.51 13.72 5.14
CA ASN A 45 12.74 13.63 5.91
C ASN A 45 12.85 14.80 6.91
N ALA A 46 13.90 14.80 7.74
CA ALA A 46 14.16 15.86 8.71
C ALA A 46 14.36 17.25 8.08
N ALA A 47 14.68 17.33 6.78
CA ALA A 47 14.81 18.57 6.03
C ALA A 47 13.48 19.01 5.36
N GLY A 48 12.37 18.32 5.63
CA GLY A 48 11.04 18.61 5.07
C GLY A 48 10.84 18.13 3.63
N GLN A 49 11.80 17.42 3.04
CA GLN A 49 11.68 16.90 1.67
C GLN A 49 10.89 15.60 1.69
N GLN A 50 9.91 15.51 0.79
CA GLN A 50 9.11 14.29 0.60
C GLN A 50 10.04 13.13 0.21
N ILE A 51 9.85 11.95 0.83
CA ILE A 51 10.67 10.75 0.59
C ILE A 51 9.90 9.60 -0.05
N ASP A 52 8.59 9.70 -0.18
CA ASP A 52 7.75 8.75 -0.92
C ASP A 52 6.54 9.44 -1.53
N ASP A 53 5.94 8.82 -2.54
CA ASP A 53 4.69 9.29 -3.14
C ASP A 53 3.64 8.19 -3.06
N LYS A 54 2.61 8.47 -2.26
CA LYS A 54 1.45 7.59 -2.07
C LYS A 54 0.30 7.93 -3.02
N SER A 55 0.39 9.00 -3.81
CA SER A 55 -0.67 9.36 -4.76
C SER A 55 -0.67 8.44 -5.97
N ASN A 56 -1.85 7.94 -6.36
CA ASN A 56 -2.02 6.97 -7.45
C ASN A 56 -1.18 5.69 -7.28
N GLN A 57 -0.84 5.33 -6.03
CA GLN A 57 0.02 4.17 -5.74
C GLN A 57 -0.69 2.82 -5.98
N TRP A 58 -2.00 2.85 -6.25
CA TRP A 58 -2.84 1.68 -6.51
C TRP A 58 -2.96 0.74 -5.30
N PHE A 59 -3.14 1.29 -4.10
CA PHE A 59 -3.28 0.46 -2.91
C PHE A 59 -4.57 -0.37 -2.94
N GLY A 60 -4.44 -1.69 -2.81
CA GLY A 60 -5.55 -2.62 -2.98
C GLY A 60 -5.68 -3.17 -4.41
N ALA A 61 -4.73 -2.89 -5.31
CA ALA A 61 -4.68 -3.55 -6.63
C ALA A 61 -4.48 -5.06 -6.51
N THR A 62 -3.69 -5.48 -5.53
CA THR A 62 -3.54 -6.88 -5.14
C THR A 62 -4.02 -7.01 -3.71
N LEU A 63 -4.89 -7.99 -3.47
CA LEU A 63 -5.49 -8.27 -2.17
C LEU A 63 -5.60 -9.78 -2.00
N TYR A 64 -5.08 -10.30 -0.90
CA TYR A 64 -5.12 -11.72 -0.58
C TYR A 64 -5.39 -11.92 0.91
N SER A 65 -6.13 -12.97 1.25
CA SER A 65 -6.43 -13.36 2.64
C SER A 65 -6.10 -14.83 2.85
N SER A 66 -5.49 -15.18 3.98
CA SER A 66 -5.26 -16.59 4.35
C SER A 66 -6.53 -17.31 4.83
N GLY A 67 -7.67 -16.63 4.92
CA GLY A 67 -8.95 -17.21 5.32
C GLY A 67 -9.70 -16.39 6.35
N GLU A 68 -10.62 -17.04 7.06
CA GLU A 68 -11.45 -16.39 8.08
C GLU A 68 -10.60 -15.98 9.28
N ASN A 69 -10.69 -14.69 9.67
CA ASN A 69 -9.85 -14.06 10.71
C ASN A 69 -8.34 -14.23 10.50
N GLY A 70 -7.94 -14.59 9.27
CA GLY A 70 -6.56 -14.80 8.88
C GLY A 70 -5.79 -13.52 8.63
N VAL A 71 -4.58 -13.69 8.15
CA VAL A 71 -3.71 -12.59 7.74
C VAL A 71 -4.17 -12.09 6.37
N VAL A 72 -4.28 -10.78 6.23
CA VAL A 72 -4.65 -10.11 4.97
C VAL A 72 -3.44 -9.33 4.47
N VAL A 73 -3.12 -9.48 3.19
CA VAL A 73 -2.11 -8.65 2.51
C VAL A 73 -2.77 -7.84 1.42
N ALA A 74 -2.47 -6.54 1.39
CA ALA A 74 -2.89 -5.62 0.35
C ALA A 74 -1.70 -4.82 -0.15
N CYS A 75 -1.59 -4.63 -1.47
CA CYS A 75 -0.41 -4.01 -2.07
C CYS A 75 -0.72 -2.79 -2.93
N ALA A 76 0.27 -1.92 -3.01
CA ALA A 76 0.34 -0.72 -3.84
C ALA A 76 1.53 -0.86 -4.81
N PRO A 77 1.34 -1.52 -5.97
CA PRO A 77 2.45 -1.79 -6.90
C PRO A 77 3.05 -0.53 -7.53
N ARG A 78 2.31 0.60 -7.53
CA ARG A 78 2.77 1.88 -8.10
C ARG A 78 3.32 2.84 -7.04
N TYR A 79 3.46 2.40 -5.79
CA TYR A 79 4.11 3.20 -4.74
C TYR A 79 5.53 3.58 -5.15
N VAL A 80 5.85 4.87 -5.04
CA VAL A 80 7.14 5.43 -5.43
C VAL A 80 7.93 5.83 -4.20
N TYR A 81 9.20 5.47 -4.16
CA TYR A 81 10.14 5.91 -3.14
C TYR A 81 11.18 6.85 -3.75
N PHE A 82 11.46 7.94 -3.05
CA PHE A 82 12.55 8.85 -3.40
C PHE A 82 13.81 8.42 -2.67
N ALA A 83 14.77 7.84 -3.40
CA ALA A 83 16.07 7.53 -2.83
C ALA A 83 16.74 8.81 -2.29
N LYS A 84 17.71 8.68 -1.36
CA LYS A 84 18.39 9.79 -0.65
C LYS A 84 18.85 10.98 -1.51
N ALA A 85 18.96 10.84 -2.83
CA ALA A 85 19.03 11.95 -3.77
C ALA A 85 17.63 12.22 -4.33
N VAL A 86 16.96 13.25 -3.81
CA VAL A 86 15.55 13.70 -4.06
C VAL A 86 15.15 13.81 -5.54
N ASN A 87 16.11 13.71 -6.46
CA ASN A 87 15.90 13.70 -7.91
C ASN A 87 15.64 12.30 -8.49
N ARG A 88 15.39 11.28 -7.67
CA ARG A 88 15.23 9.88 -8.11
C ARG A 88 13.87 9.34 -7.70
N LYS A 89 13.08 8.89 -8.67
CA LYS A 89 11.74 8.32 -8.47
C LYS A 89 11.76 6.84 -8.85
N ASP A 90 11.77 5.97 -7.85
CA ASP A 90 11.81 4.53 -8.05
C ASP A 90 10.44 3.92 -7.68
N PRO A 91 9.64 3.41 -8.66
CA PRO A 91 8.41 2.68 -8.40
C PRO A 91 8.72 1.29 -7.84
N VAL A 92 9.08 1.24 -6.56
CA VAL A 92 9.48 0.03 -5.86
C VAL A 92 8.28 -0.85 -5.47
N GLY A 93 7.10 -0.26 -5.33
CA GLY A 93 5.93 -0.92 -4.77
C GLY A 93 6.04 -1.16 -3.25
N THR A 94 4.90 -1.34 -2.60
CA THR A 94 4.84 -1.70 -1.18
C THR A 94 3.61 -2.57 -0.90
N CYS A 95 3.66 -3.38 0.14
CA CYS A 95 2.53 -4.16 0.64
C CYS A 95 2.30 -3.85 2.11
N TRP A 96 1.07 -4.01 2.55
CA TRP A 96 0.68 -3.95 3.95
C TRP A 96 0.08 -5.27 4.37
N VAL A 97 0.49 -5.75 5.52
CA VAL A 97 0.03 -6.99 6.13
C VAL A 97 -0.76 -6.64 7.37
N SER A 98 -2.02 -7.07 7.41
CA SER A 98 -2.90 -6.96 8.56
C SER A 98 -2.96 -8.29 9.31
N ARG A 99 -2.81 -8.26 10.63
CA ARG A 99 -2.93 -9.41 11.53
C ARG A 99 -4.06 -9.19 12.53
N GLU A 100 -4.40 -10.25 13.26
CA GLU A 100 -5.32 -10.19 14.42
C GLU A 100 -6.67 -9.50 14.14
N GLY A 101 -7.21 -9.65 12.93
CA GLY A 101 -8.50 -9.04 12.57
C GLY A 101 -8.46 -7.51 12.44
N PHE A 102 -7.40 -6.97 11.84
CA PHE A 102 -7.22 -5.53 11.54
C PHE A 102 -6.86 -4.65 12.75
N SER A 103 -6.29 -5.24 13.79
CA SER A 103 -5.71 -4.50 14.93
C SER A 103 -4.24 -4.14 14.72
N ASP A 104 -3.49 -4.97 13.99
CA ASP A 104 -2.06 -4.78 13.73
C ASP A 104 -1.78 -4.69 12.22
N PHE A 105 -0.98 -3.70 11.83
CA PHE A 105 -0.64 -3.41 10.45
C PHE A 105 0.88 -3.23 10.30
N ALA A 106 1.49 -3.99 9.40
CA ALA A 106 2.91 -3.91 9.11
C ALA A 106 3.17 -3.64 7.63
N GLU A 107 4.03 -2.68 7.33
CA GLU A 107 4.52 -2.42 5.98
C GLU A 107 5.57 -3.48 5.59
N TYR A 108 5.44 -4.01 4.37
CA TYR A 108 6.37 -4.92 3.74
C TYR A 108 6.77 -4.42 2.36
N ALA A 109 7.95 -3.78 2.28
CA ALA A 109 8.49 -3.16 1.06
C ALA A 109 9.88 -3.76 0.71
N PRO A 110 9.96 -5.01 0.22
CA PRO A 110 11.23 -5.72 0.05
C PRO A 110 12.13 -5.08 -1.03
N CYS A 111 11.56 -4.35 -1.98
CA CYS A 111 12.29 -3.68 -3.05
C CYS A 111 12.74 -2.24 -2.68
N ARG A 112 12.35 -1.73 -1.51
CA ARG A 112 12.83 -0.45 -0.97
C ARG A 112 14.20 -0.65 -0.32
N THR A 113 15.24 -0.82 -1.14
CA THR A 113 16.61 -1.13 -0.69
C THR A 113 17.63 -0.09 -1.17
N LYS A 114 18.92 -0.35 -0.90
CA LYS A 114 20.04 0.43 -1.46
C LYS A 114 20.30 0.11 -2.94
N HIS A 115 19.68 -0.92 -3.52
CA HIS A 115 19.86 -1.33 -4.92
C HIS A 115 18.89 -0.60 -5.85
N TRP A 116 19.13 0.70 -6.01
CA TRP A 116 18.30 1.62 -6.78
C TRP A 116 18.44 1.47 -8.30
N GLY A 117 17.50 2.08 -9.03
CA GLY A 117 17.47 2.15 -10.49
C GLY A 117 16.77 0.99 -11.20
N TYR A 118 16.35 1.23 -12.44
CA TYR A 118 15.54 0.29 -13.24
C TYR A 118 16.23 -1.06 -13.50
N HIS A 119 17.57 -1.06 -13.61
CA HIS A 119 18.39 -2.25 -13.83
C HIS A 119 18.57 -3.11 -12.56
N ARG A 120 18.01 -2.68 -11.42
CA ARG A 120 18.05 -3.37 -10.14
C ARG A 120 16.64 -3.49 -9.58
N GLN A 121 16.38 -2.93 -8.39
CA GLN A 121 15.10 -3.07 -7.67
C GLN A 121 14.26 -1.79 -7.71
N GLY A 122 14.75 -0.71 -8.35
CA GLY A 122 14.05 0.57 -8.40
C GLY A 122 12.72 0.53 -9.19
N SER A 123 12.56 -0.43 -10.10
CA SER A 123 11.34 -0.66 -10.88
C SER A 123 10.69 -2.01 -10.59
N CYS A 124 10.92 -2.53 -9.39
CA CYS A 124 10.43 -3.84 -8.96
C CYS A 124 8.89 -3.92 -8.92
N GLN A 125 8.21 -2.82 -8.54
CA GLN A 125 6.75 -2.80 -8.38
C GLN A 125 6.23 -3.98 -7.53
N ALA A 126 6.88 -4.22 -6.39
CA ALA A 126 6.53 -5.28 -5.47
C ALA A 126 5.03 -5.21 -5.11
N GLY A 127 4.36 -6.35 -5.18
CA GLY A 127 2.92 -6.43 -4.94
C GLY A 127 2.06 -6.34 -6.21
N LEU A 128 2.64 -6.39 -7.41
CA LEU A 128 1.91 -6.73 -8.65
C LEU A 128 1.18 -8.08 -8.53
N GLY A 129 1.75 -9.01 -7.76
CA GLY A 129 1.10 -10.22 -7.29
C GLY A 129 1.60 -10.53 -5.87
N ALA A 130 0.73 -11.10 -5.04
CA ALA A 130 1.03 -11.47 -3.67
C ALA A 130 0.09 -12.58 -3.21
N ALA A 131 0.61 -13.49 -2.39
CA ALA A 131 -0.15 -14.52 -1.71
C ALA A 131 0.47 -14.74 -0.33
N ILE A 132 -0.33 -15.23 0.62
CA ILE A 132 0.14 -15.60 1.95
C ILE A 132 -0.34 -17.01 2.29
N SER A 133 0.56 -17.80 2.90
CA SER A 133 0.34 -19.18 3.31
C SER A 133 0.23 -19.29 4.82
#